data_AF-A0A920UQ84-F1
#
_entry.id   AF-A0A920UQ84-F1
#
_cell.length_a   1.000
_cell.length_b   1.000
_cell.length_c   1.000
_cell.angle_alpha   90.00
_cell.angle_beta   90.00
_cell.angle_gamma   90.00
#
_symmetry.space_group_name_H-M   'P 1'
#
loop_
_entity.id
_entity.type
_entity.pdbx_description
1 polymer ?
#
loop_
_entity_poly.entity_id
_entity_poly.type
_entity_poly.pdbx_seq_one_letter_code
_entity_poly.pdbx_strand_id
1 'polypeptide(L)'
;MESYRHSSHTTSDKFPIVKDKLLLLLLSLAVLGAILQITVGGVVRVTGSGDGCPDWPTCYGQWIPPLDQQTIDKLWTGSPTSIPRPHHVLLEYSHRSIGTLLGLTIVAAVVRLWLPTPIRISRSMARKCGTWFDRHSWNARWFGGTERPGPGTSNYTSISS
;
A
#
# COMPACT_ATOMS: atom_id res chain seq x y z
N MET A 1 -16.38 -17.17 43.30
CA MET A 1 -15.36 -17.63 42.33
C MET A 1 -15.96 -17.42 40.95
N GLU A 2 -15.81 -16.19 40.46
CA GLU A 2 -16.37 -15.74 39.19
C GLU A 2 -15.69 -16.48 38.04
N SER A 3 -16.50 -17.15 37.23
CA SER A 3 -16.08 -17.82 36.02
C SER A 3 -15.58 -16.76 35.02
N TYR A 4 -14.26 -16.56 34.94
CA TYR A 4 -13.59 -15.94 33.80
C TYR A 4 -13.79 -16.83 32.57
N ARG A 5 -15.00 -16.81 32.02
CA ARG A 5 -15.32 -17.39 30.73
C ARG A 5 -14.61 -16.53 29.69
N HIS A 6 -13.39 -16.96 29.36
CA HIS A 6 -12.60 -16.46 28.24
C HIS A 6 -13.48 -16.55 26.99
N SER A 7 -14.13 -15.45 26.64
CA SER A 7 -14.80 -15.30 25.36
C SER A 7 -13.70 -15.29 24.31
N SER A 8 -13.41 -16.46 23.76
CA SER A 8 -12.77 -16.64 22.46
C SER A 8 -13.72 -16.14 21.38
N HIS A 9 -14.03 -14.84 21.44
CA HIS A 9 -14.65 -14.13 20.35
C HIS A 9 -13.68 -14.26 19.18
N THR A 10 -14.06 -15.13 18.26
CA THR A 10 -13.58 -15.30 16.90
C THR A 10 -13.20 -13.95 16.27
N THR A 11 -11.98 -13.50 16.55
CA THR A 11 -11.31 -12.36 15.88
C THR A 11 -10.95 -12.69 14.43
N SER A 12 -11.30 -13.88 13.95
CA SER A 12 -11.01 -14.40 12.62
C SER A 12 -11.91 -13.82 11.52
N ASP A 13 -13.07 -13.24 11.85
CA ASP A 13 -14.01 -12.71 10.84
C ASP A 13 -13.72 -11.27 10.38
N LYS A 14 -12.72 -10.58 10.96
CA LYS A 14 -12.62 -9.11 10.86
C LYS A 14 -11.75 -8.54 9.74
N PHE A 15 -11.10 -9.34 8.90
CA PHE A 15 -10.32 -8.79 7.78
C PHE A 15 -10.62 -9.48 6.45
N PRO A 16 -11.65 -9.04 5.70
CA PRO A 16 -11.93 -9.54 4.36
C PRO A 16 -10.73 -9.35 3.40
N ILE A 17 -9.89 -8.35 3.66
CA ILE A 17 -8.62 -8.08 2.93
C ILE A 17 -7.65 -9.28 2.96
N VAL A 18 -7.62 -10.06 4.04
CA VAL A 18 -6.65 -11.16 4.22
C VAL A 18 -7.11 -12.43 3.47
N LYS A 19 -8.29 -12.41 2.83
CA LYS A 19 -8.78 -13.55 2.04
C LYS A 19 -8.21 -13.56 0.62
N ASP A 20 -7.82 -12.41 0.11
CA ASP A 20 -7.26 -12.27 -1.24
C ASP A 20 -5.78 -12.72 -1.25
N LYS A 21 -5.57 -14.01 -1.54
CA LYS A 21 -4.22 -14.61 -1.61
C LYS A 21 -3.28 -13.85 -2.55
N LEU A 22 -3.79 -13.30 -3.64
CA LEU A 22 -3.01 -12.49 -4.59
C LEU A 22 -2.58 -11.15 -3.98
N LEU A 23 -3.47 -10.45 -3.27
CA LEU A 23 -3.13 -9.19 -2.62
C LEU A 23 -2.11 -9.43 -1.51
N LEU A 24 -2.30 -10.47 -0.70
CA LEU A 24 -1.34 -10.87 0.32
C LEU A 24 0.03 -11.25 -0.26
N LEU A 25 0.05 -11.93 -1.42
CA LEU A 25 1.29 -12.28 -2.11
C LEU A 25 2.00 -11.03 -2.66
N LEU A 26 1.28 -10.07 -3.24
CA LEU A 26 1.87 -8.81 -3.71
C LEU A 26 2.44 -7.98 -2.54
N LEU A 27 1.73 -7.91 -1.42
CA LEU A 27 2.18 -7.22 -0.23
C LEU A 27 3.39 -7.91 0.41
N SER A 28 3.40 -9.24 0.50
CA SER A 28 4.55 -9.98 1.03
C SER A 28 5.79 -9.83 0.13
N LEU A 29 5.62 -9.90 -1.20
CA LEU A 29 6.68 -9.61 -2.16
C LEU A 29 7.20 -8.18 -2.05
N ALA A 30 6.31 -7.20 -1.85
CA ALA A 30 6.71 -5.80 -1.67
C ALA A 30 7.55 -5.60 -0.40
N VAL A 31 7.16 -6.21 0.72
CA VAL A 31 7.92 -6.13 1.98
C VAL A 31 9.28 -6.82 1.84
N LEU A 32 9.31 -8.04 1.31
CA LEU A 32 10.57 -8.77 1.09
C LEU A 32 11.48 -8.02 0.10
N GLY A 33 10.92 -7.53 -1.00
CA GLY A 33 11.64 -6.74 -2.00
C GLY A 33 12.21 -5.44 -1.42
N ALA A 34 11.47 -4.75 -0.54
CA ALA A 34 11.96 -3.54 0.13
C ALA A 34 13.16 -3.82 1.05
N ILE A 35 13.11 -4.91 1.84
CA ILE A 35 14.24 -5.32 2.70
C ILE A 35 15.48 -5.63 1.86
N LEU A 36 15.30 -6.37 0.75
CA LEU A 36 16.38 -6.66 -0.18
C LEU A 36 16.93 -5.37 -0.83
N GLN A 37 16.06 -4.47 -1.27
CA GLN A 37 16.44 -3.19 -1.89
C GLN A 37 17.30 -2.34 -0.95
N ILE A 38 16.90 -2.21 0.31
CA ILE A 38 17.64 -1.44 1.32
C ILE A 38 19.02 -2.05 1.55
N THR A 39 19.09 -3.38 1.65
CA THR A 39 20.35 -4.10 1.88
C THR A 39 21.31 -3.93 0.71
N VAL A 40 20.84 -4.16 -0.52
CA VAL A 40 21.63 -4.02 -1.75
C VAL A 40 22.04 -2.56 -1.96
N GLY A 41 21.16 -1.59 -1.69
CA GLY A 41 21.49 -0.16 -1.75
C GLY A 41 22.59 0.23 -0.77
N GLY A 42 22.59 -0.35 0.43
CA GLY A 42 23.69 -0.22 1.38
C GLY A 42 25.01 -0.77 0.83
N VAL A 43 24.98 -1.96 0.21
CA VAL A 43 26.16 -2.57 -0.43
C VAL A 43 26.72 -1.70 -1.56
N VAL A 44 25.88 -1.15 -2.43
CA VAL A 44 26.30 -0.26 -3.53
C VAL A 44 27.01 0.99 -2.98
N ARG A 45 26.48 1.57 -1.89
CA ARG A 45 27.09 2.75 -1.25
C ARG A 45 28.47 2.45 -0.66
N VAL A 46 28.62 1.35 0.10
CA VAL A 46 29.91 1.02 0.73
C VAL A 46 30.98 0.59 -0.29
N THR A 47 30.56 0.04 -1.42
CA THR A 47 31.47 -0.38 -2.50
C THR A 47 31.81 0.76 -3.47
N GLY A 48 31.16 1.93 -3.37
CA GLY A 48 31.35 3.03 -4.31
C GLY A 48 30.89 2.70 -5.73
N SER A 49 30.02 1.71 -5.90
CA SER A 49 29.59 1.20 -7.22
C SER A 49 28.49 2.04 -7.88
N GLY A 50 28.30 3.30 -7.47
CA GLY A 50 27.15 4.11 -7.88
C GLY A 50 27.13 4.52 -9.36
N ASP A 51 28.26 4.34 -10.06
CA ASP A 51 28.49 4.78 -11.44
C ASP A 51 28.97 3.64 -12.37
N GLY A 52 28.71 2.38 -12.02
CA GLY A 52 29.07 1.20 -12.82
C GLY A 52 28.25 1.01 -14.12
N CYS A 53 26.99 1.44 -14.17
CA CYS A 53 26.14 1.43 -15.35
C CYS A 53 25.64 2.85 -15.68
N PRO A 54 26.04 3.42 -16.83
CA PRO A 54 25.56 4.74 -17.24
C PRO A 54 24.06 4.74 -17.58
N ASP A 55 23.52 3.59 -18.00
CA ASP A 55 22.17 3.48 -18.56
C ASP A 55 21.28 2.47 -17.82
N TRP A 56 19.97 2.66 -17.95
CA TRP A 56 18.90 1.74 -17.54
C TRP A 56 17.71 1.95 -18.49
N PRO A 57 16.99 0.92 -18.99
CA PRO A 57 16.94 -0.49 -18.56
C PRO A 57 18.01 -1.41 -19.17
N THR A 58 18.67 -0.96 -20.23
CA THR A 58 19.85 -1.62 -20.79
C THR A 58 21.11 -1.01 -20.21
N CYS A 59 22.14 -1.82 -19.94
CA CYS A 59 23.47 -1.34 -19.53
C CYS A 59 24.48 -1.62 -20.66
N TYR A 60 25.21 -0.61 -21.11
CA TYR A 60 26.11 -0.68 -22.28
C TYR A 60 25.39 -1.16 -23.57
N GLY A 61 24.12 -0.78 -23.75
CA GLY A 61 23.30 -1.21 -24.89
C GLY A 61 22.87 -2.68 -24.86
N GLN A 62 23.16 -3.42 -23.79
CA GLN A 62 22.76 -4.82 -23.60
C GLN A 62 21.80 -4.99 -22.42
N TRP A 63 20.91 -5.96 -22.47
CA TRP A 63 19.99 -6.29 -21.36
C TRP A 63 20.67 -7.05 -20.22
N ILE A 64 21.79 -7.70 -20.50
CA ILE A 64 22.58 -8.44 -19.53
C ILE A 64 23.95 -7.76 -19.49
N PRO A 65 24.41 -7.27 -18.33
CA PRO A 65 25.68 -6.60 -18.24
C PRO A 65 26.83 -7.56 -18.58
N PRO A 66 27.87 -7.07 -19.25
CA PRO A 66 29.06 -7.88 -19.54
C PRO A 66 29.74 -8.32 -18.24
N LEU A 67 30.07 -9.61 -18.14
CA LEU A 67 30.77 -10.21 -17.00
C LEU A 67 32.30 -10.16 -17.14
N ASP A 68 32.80 -9.76 -18.31
CA ASP A 68 34.21 -9.71 -18.66
C ASP A 68 34.76 -8.29 -18.63
N GLN A 69 35.92 -8.09 -18.00
CA GLN A 69 36.59 -6.79 -17.94
C GLN A 69 36.91 -6.26 -19.35
N GLN A 70 37.40 -7.12 -20.25
CA GLN A 70 37.80 -6.72 -21.61
C GLN A 70 36.64 -6.12 -22.41
N THR A 71 35.41 -6.58 -22.16
CA THR A 71 34.22 -6.07 -22.82
C THR A 71 33.82 -4.72 -22.24
N ILE A 72 33.89 -4.57 -20.92
CA ILE A 72 33.65 -3.28 -20.25
C ILE A 72 34.65 -2.22 -20.72
N ASP A 73 35.93 -2.55 -20.80
CA ASP A 73 36.99 -1.62 -21.23
C ASP A 73 36.74 -1.06 -22.65
N LYS A 74 36.15 -1.87 -23.53
CA LYS A 74 35.81 -1.48 -24.92
C LYS A 74 34.53 -0.66 -25.01
N LEU A 75 33.57 -0.91 -24.12
CA LEU A 75 32.24 -0.29 -24.13
C LEU A 75 32.16 0.97 -23.24
N TRP A 76 33.12 1.15 -22.34
CA TRP A 76 33.17 2.30 -21.43
C TRP A 76 33.49 3.60 -22.18
N THR A 77 32.58 4.56 -22.06
CA THR A 77 32.69 5.89 -22.69
C THR A 77 32.98 7.02 -21.68
N GLY A 78 33.20 6.68 -20.40
CA GLY A 78 33.52 7.66 -19.36
C GLY A 78 35.02 7.97 -19.28
N SER A 79 35.50 8.38 -18.10
CA SER A 79 36.92 8.70 -17.92
C SER A 79 37.79 7.44 -17.97
N PRO A 80 38.94 7.47 -18.68
CA PRO A 80 39.87 6.33 -18.76
C PRO A 80 40.56 6.01 -17.42
N THR A 81 40.50 6.91 -16.42
CA THR A 81 41.07 6.69 -15.09
C THR A 81 40.10 6.02 -14.11
N SER A 82 38.83 5.81 -14.50
CA SER A 82 37.76 5.32 -13.62
C SER A 82 36.95 4.21 -14.28
N ILE A 83 37.62 3.14 -14.71
CA ILE A 83 36.95 2.02 -15.35
C ILE A 83 36.35 1.11 -14.25
N PRO A 84 35.03 0.86 -14.27
CA PRO A 84 34.38 0.00 -13.28
C PRO A 84 34.78 -1.47 -13.48
N ARG A 85 34.96 -2.19 -12.37
CA ARG A 85 35.11 -3.66 -12.39
C ARG A 85 33.76 -4.34 -12.61
N PRO A 86 33.71 -5.60 -13.07
CA PRO A 86 32.46 -6.23 -13.49
C PRO A 86 31.46 -6.40 -12.34
N HIS A 87 31.96 -6.58 -11.11
CA HIS A 87 31.10 -6.66 -9.93
C HIS A 87 30.47 -5.32 -9.54
N HIS A 88 31.14 -4.19 -9.78
CA HIS A 88 30.55 -2.87 -9.53
C HIS A 88 29.38 -2.62 -10.49
N VAL A 89 29.56 -2.95 -11.78
CA VAL A 89 28.52 -2.91 -12.82
C VAL A 89 27.33 -3.79 -12.42
N LEU A 90 27.60 -5.03 -12.02
CA LEU A 90 26.56 -5.99 -11.66
C LEU A 90 25.76 -5.57 -10.42
N LEU A 91 26.43 -5.04 -9.40
CA LEU A 91 25.78 -4.57 -8.17
C LEU A 91 24.83 -3.42 -8.46
N GLU A 92 25.25 -2.44 -9.25
CA GLU A 92 24.41 -1.31 -9.59
C GLU A 92 23.23 -1.71 -10.48
N TYR A 93 23.49 -2.51 -11.52
CA TYR A 93 22.45 -3.03 -12.40
C TYR A 93 21.39 -3.82 -11.62
N SER A 94 21.84 -4.67 -10.68
CA SER A 94 20.95 -5.45 -9.81
C SER A 94 20.11 -4.54 -8.92
N HIS A 95 20.72 -3.54 -8.28
CA HIS A 95 20.02 -2.58 -7.42
C HIS A 95 18.92 -1.80 -8.17
N ARG A 96 19.21 -1.32 -9.39
CA ARG A 96 18.24 -0.60 -10.23
C ARG A 96 17.10 -1.53 -10.71
N SER A 97 17.44 -2.77 -11.07
CA SER A 97 16.48 -3.77 -11.55
C SER A 97 15.52 -4.21 -10.45
N ILE A 98 16.02 -4.49 -9.24
CA ILE A 98 15.20 -4.84 -8.07
C ILE A 98 14.27 -3.67 -7.71
N GLY A 99 14.77 -2.44 -7.74
CA GLY A 99 13.96 -1.24 -7.47
C GLY A 99 12.80 -1.09 -8.44
N THR A 100 13.03 -1.36 -9.73
CA THR A 100 11.98 -1.32 -10.76
C THR A 100 10.94 -2.42 -10.54
N LEU A 101 11.38 -3.65 -10.27
CA LEU A 101 10.48 -4.77 -9.97
C LEU A 101 9.63 -4.48 -8.72
N LEU A 102 10.22 -3.89 -7.68
CA LEU A 102 9.52 -3.49 -6.47
C LEU A 102 8.48 -2.40 -6.77
N GLY A 103 8.86 -1.37 -7.53
CA GLY A 103 7.95 -0.31 -7.97
C GLY A 103 6.75 -0.88 -8.74
N LEU A 104 7.00 -1.75 -9.72
CA LEU A 104 5.94 -2.45 -10.47
C LEU A 104 5.06 -3.31 -9.57
N THR A 105 5.65 -3.99 -8.58
CA THR A 105 4.90 -4.79 -7.59
C THR A 105 3.97 -3.91 -6.76
N ILE A 106 4.43 -2.75 -6.31
CA ILE A 106 3.62 -1.78 -5.55
C ILE A 106 2.51 -1.21 -6.44
N VAL A 107 2.82 -0.81 -7.66
CA VAL A 107 1.82 -0.34 -8.64
C VAL A 107 0.78 -1.42 -8.89
N ALA A 108 1.18 -2.68 -9.08
CA ALA A 108 0.26 -3.79 -9.24
C ALA A 108 -0.63 -4.00 -8.00
N ALA A 109 -0.08 -3.87 -6.79
CA ALA A 109 -0.85 -3.93 -5.55
C ALA A 109 -1.87 -2.79 -5.45
N VAL A 110 -1.46 -1.56 -5.78
CA VAL A 110 -2.33 -0.39 -5.85
C VAL A 110 -3.41 -0.62 -6.90
N VAL A 111 -3.05 -0.92 -8.15
CA VAL A 111 -4.02 -1.24 -9.21
C VAL A 111 -4.97 -2.36 -8.77
N ARG A 112 -4.51 -3.39 -8.06
CA ARG A 112 -5.38 -4.46 -7.55
C ARG A 112 -6.38 -3.99 -6.49
N LEU A 113 -6.02 -3.00 -5.67
CA LEU A 113 -6.90 -2.35 -4.71
C LEU A 113 -7.90 -1.40 -5.38
N TRP A 114 -7.47 -0.72 -6.44
CA TRP A 114 -8.27 0.28 -7.16
C TRP A 114 -9.18 -0.34 -8.23
N LEU A 115 -8.74 -1.44 -8.86
CA LEU A 115 -9.59 -2.21 -9.75
C LEU A 115 -10.71 -2.79 -8.90
N PRO A 116 -11.99 -2.52 -9.25
CA PRO A 116 -13.11 -3.18 -8.61
C PRO A 116 -12.94 -4.67 -8.89
N THR A 117 -12.39 -5.40 -7.93
CA THR A 117 -12.52 -6.83 -7.90
C THR A 117 -14.02 -7.11 -8.00
N PRO A 118 -14.46 -8.04 -8.87
CA PRO A 118 -15.74 -8.69 -8.65
C PRO A 118 -15.57 -9.57 -7.41
N ILE A 119 -15.28 -8.97 -6.24
CA ILE A 119 -15.68 -9.56 -4.98
C ILE A 119 -17.16 -9.76 -5.23
N ARG A 120 -17.57 -11.02 -5.31
CA ARG A 120 -18.94 -11.43 -5.06
C ARG A 120 -19.20 -11.02 -3.62
N ILE A 121 -19.38 -9.72 -3.41
CA ILE A 121 -19.98 -9.14 -2.22
C ILE A 121 -21.37 -9.73 -2.33
N SER A 122 -21.54 -10.88 -1.69
CA SER A 122 -22.86 -11.28 -1.26
C SER A 122 -23.47 -10.01 -0.67
N ARG A 123 -24.61 -9.61 -1.21
CA ARG A 123 -25.28 -8.31 -1.09
C ARG A 123 -25.56 -7.85 0.36
N SER A 124 -24.95 -8.44 1.39
CA SER A 124 -25.19 -8.10 2.79
C SER A 124 -24.38 -6.92 3.32
N MET A 125 -23.27 -6.51 2.69
CA MET A 125 -22.48 -5.35 3.16
C MET A 125 -22.76 -4.04 2.42
N ALA A 126 -23.53 -4.06 1.33
CA ALA A 126 -24.08 -2.83 0.74
C ALA A 126 -25.17 -2.17 1.62
N ARG A 127 -25.71 -2.87 2.63
CA ARG A 127 -26.70 -2.32 3.58
C ARG A 127 -26.10 -1.64 4.83
N LYS A 128 -24.79 -1.77 5.09
CA LYS A 128 -24.20 -1.26 6.35
C LYS A 128 -23.43 0.06 6.23
N CYS A 129 -23.01 0.49 5.03
CA CYS A 129 -22.51 1.86 4.84
C CYS A 129 -23.63 2.89 4.61
N GLY A 130 -24.76 2.49 4.01
CA GLY A 130 -25.90 3.40 3.82
C GLY A 130 -26.55 3.84 5.13
N THR A 131 -26.57 2.98 6.16
CA THR A 131 -27.25 3.27 7.44
C THR A 131 -26.36 3.85 8.53
N TRP A 132 -25.03 3.81 8.35
CA TRP A 132 -24.09 4.41 9.31
C TRP A 132 -23.82 5.89 9.00
N PHE A 133 -23.70 6.25 7.71
CA PHE A 133 -23.49 7.64 7.29
C PHE A 133 -24.75 8.50 7.53
N ASP A 134 -25.94 7.91 7.57
CA ASP A 134 -27.19 8.59 7.94
C ASP A 134 -27.33 8.83 9.46
N ARG A 135 -26.58 8.09 10.30
CA ARG A 135 -26.75 8.12 11.77
C ARG A 135 -25.75 9.04 12.49
N HIS A 136 -24.78 9.63 11.78
CA HIS A 136 -23.79 10.55 12.36
C HIS A 136 -23.74 11.91 11.64
N SER A 137 -24.87 12.40 11.10
CA SER A 137 -25.04 13.83 10.84
C SER A 137 -25.20 14.57 12.18
N TRP A 138 -24.06 15.02 12.71
CA TRP A 138 -24.03 15.92 13.85
C TRP A 138 -24.70 17.26 13.49
N ASN A 139 -25.68 17.64 14.30
CA ASN A 139 -25.96 19.00 14.76
C ASN A 139 -26.16 20.13 13.74
N ALA A 140 -27.42 20.35 13.35
CA ALA A 140 -27.95 21.70 13.07
C ALA A 140 -28.77 22.25 14.26
N ARG A 141 -28.33 21.98 15.50
CA ARG A 141 -28.96 22.48 16.75
C ARG A 141 -28.08 23.52 17.47
N TRP A 142 -27.44 24.42 16.72
CA TRP A 142 -26.58 25.47 17.32
C TRP A 142 -26.73 26.88 16.74
N PHE A 143 -27.64 27.12 15.79
CA PHE A 143 -27.94 28.49 15.37
C PHE A 143 -29.26 28.97 15.94
N GLY A 144 -29.14 29.84 16.95
CA GLY A 144 -30.02 30.98 17.15
C GLY A 144 -31.35 30.69 17.79
N GLY A 145 -31.47 31.01 19.08
CA GLY A 145 -32.77 31.27 19.68
C GLY A 145 -33.46 32.45 19.02
N THR A 146 -34.79 32.42 19.00
CA THR A 146 -35.68 33.57 19.23
C THR A 146 -37.11 33.04 19.39
N GLU A 147 -37.68 33.34 20.56
CA GLU A 147 -39.09 33.71 20.79
C GLU A 147 -40.18 32.62 20.81
N ARG A 148 -40.74 32.42 22.02
CA ARG A 148 -42.17 32.05 22.20
C ARG A 148 -43.03 33.24 21.77
N PRO A 149 -44.29 33.01 21.35
CA PRO A 149 -45.38 33.14 22.31
C PRO A 149 -46.46 32.06 22.18
N GLY A 150 -47.12 31.71 23.31
CA GLY A 150 -48.47 31.11 23.29
C GLY A 150 -49.53 32.16 22.92
N PRO A 151 -50.84 31.99 23.19
CA PRO A 151 -51.57 30.88 23.82
C PRO A 151 -52.74 30.35 22.95
N GLY A 152 -53.33 29.20 23.31
CA GLY A 152 -54.52 28.71 22.59
C GLY A 152 -55.03 27.35 23.04
N THR A 153 -55.80 27.36 24.14
CA THR A 153 -56.91 26.46 24.52
C THR A 153 -57.26 25.28 23.60
N SER A 154 -57.33 24.06 24.15
CA SER A 154 -58.61 23.33 24.28
C SER A 154 -58.46 22.07 25.13
N ASN A 155 -59.40 21.93 26.06
CA ASN A 155 -59.67 20.81 26.94
C ASN A 155 -59.89 19.49 26.16
N TYR A 156 -59.52 18.36 26.76
CA TYR A 156 -60.43 17.20 26.89
C TYR A 156 -60.13 16.44 28.18
N THR A 157 -61.18 16.31 28.96
CA THR A 157 -61.29 15.83 30.34
C THR A 157 -61.25 14.30 30.46
N SER A 158 -60.70 13.88 31.60
CA SER A 158 -60.89 12.65 32.37
C SER A 158 -62.01 11.68 32.00
N ILE A 159 -61.63 10.40 31.95
CA ILE A 159 -62.46 9.21 32.00
C ILE A 159 -63.02 8.98 33.42
N SER A 160 -64.24 8.43 33.45
CA SER A 160 -64.91 7.62 34.50
C SER A 160 -65.31 8.24 35.85
N SER A 161 -66.61 8.50 35.99
CA SER A 161 -67.49 7.88 37.01
C SER A 161 -68.92 7.87 36.46
#